data_AF-A0AAW4VUM3-F1
#
_entry.id   AF-A0AAW4VUM3-F1
#
_cell.length_a   1.000
_cell.length_b   1.000
_cell.length_c   1.000
_cell.angle_alpha   90.00
_cell.angle_beta   90.00
_cell.angle_gamma   90.00
#
_symmetry.space_group_name_H-M   'P 1'
#
loop_
_entity.id
_entity.type
_entity.pdbx_description
1 polymer ?
#
loop_
_entity_poly.entity_id
_entity_poly.type
_entity_poly.pdbx_seq_one_letter_code
_entity_poly.pdbx_strand_id
1 'polypeptide(L)' 'NQKRLRDLENGQCLMQDLYGRVGVVQIHPVFVELLHAFDTRPPIKSEVDLE' A
#
# COMPACT_ATOMS: atom_id res chain seq x y z
N ASN A 1 -11.49 -2.04 -9.65
CA ASN A 1 -10.61 -1.16 -8.84
C ASN A 1 -9.28 -0.79 -9.50
N GLN A 2 -8.90 -1.35 -10.65
CA GLN A 2 -7.57 -1.11 -11.25
C GLN A 2 -7.29 0.37 -11.58
N LYS A 3 -8.31 1.13 -12.03
CA LYS A 3 -8.20 2.58 -12.25
C LYS A 3 -8.01 3.34 -10.92
N ARG A 4 -8.89 3.09 -9.95
CA ARG A 4 -8.83 3.69 -8.60
C ARG A 4 -7.52 3.41 -7.86
N LEU A 5 -6.88 2.27 -8.09
CA LEU A 5 -5.57 1.93 -7.52
C LEU A 5 -4.42 2.73 -8.13
N ARG A 6 -4.54 3.12 -9.41
CA ARG A 6 -3.51 3.91 -10.11
C ARG A 6 -3.55 5.40 -9.77
N ASP A 7 -4.71 5.87 -9.30
CA ASP A 7 -4.93 7.27 -8.95
C ASP A 7 -4.62 7.56 -7.46
N LEU A 8 -4.16 6.57 -6.68
CA LEU A 8 -3.80 6.76 -5.27
C LEU A 8 -2.48 7.52 -5.13
N GLU A 9 -2.45 8.47 -4.20
CA GLU A 9 -1.25 9.19 -3.81
C GLU A 9 -0.50 8.50 -2.66
N ASN A 10 0.76 8.89 -2.42
CA ASN A 10 1.51 8.38 -1.28
C ASN A 10 0.80 8.71 0.04
N GLY A 11 0.66 7.69 0.89
CA GLY A 11 -0.12 7.77 2.12
C GLY A 11 -1.59 7.36 1.94
N GLN A 12 -2.06 7.14 0.71
CA GLN A 12 -3.43 6.69 0.46
C GLN A 12 -3.52 5.17 0.23
N CYS A 13 -4.59 4.56 0.72
CA CYS A 13 -4.91 3.16 0.43
C CYS A 13 -6.41 2.95 0.19
N LEU A 14 -6.76 1.80 -0.40
CA LEU A 14 -8.13 1.31 -0.40
C LEU A 14 -8.39 0.49 0.86
N MET A 15 -9.42 0.85 1.62
CA MET A 15 -9.84 0.11 2.81
C MET A 15 -11.26 -0.41 2.61
N GLN A 16 -11.47 -1.70 2.90
CA GLN A 16 -12.77 -2.35 2.85
C GLN A 16 -13.32 -2.56 4.25
N ASP A 17 -14.58 -2.21 4.48
CA ASP A 17 -15.25 -2.49 5.75
C ASP A 17 -15.89 -3.90 5.80
N LEU A 18 -16.44 -4.27 6.96
CA LEU A 18 -17.11 -5.56 7.18
C LEU A 18 -18.35 -5.78 6.28
N TYR A 19 -18.90 -4.71 5.69
CA TYR A 19 -20.05 -4.74 4.80
C TYR A 19 -19.64 -4.71 3.31
N GLY A 20 -18.34 -4.80 3.03
CA GLY A 20 -17.80 -4.88 1.67
C GLY A 20 -17.66 -3.55 0.95
N ARG A 21 -17.91 -2.41 1.61
CA ARG A 21 -17.76 -1.06 1.00
C ARG A 21 -16.29 -0.68 0.96
N VAL A 22 -15.84 -0.09 -0.17
CA VAL A 22 -14.43 0.26 -0.40
C VAL A 22 -14.23 1.77 -0.57
N GLY A 23 -13.52 2.39 0.36
CA GLY A 23 -13.16 3.81 0.37
C GLY A 23 -11.66 4.05 0.20
N VAL A 24 -11.29 5.30 -0.11
CA VAL A 24 -9.89 5.76 -0.04
C VAL A 24 -9.64 6.35 1.34
N VAL A 25 -8.54 5.97 1.98
CA VAL A 25 -8.15 6.45 3.32
C VAL A 25 -6.74 7.05 3.25
N GLN A 26 -6.54 8.19 3.91
CA GLN A 26 -5.21 8.80 4.09
C GLN A 26 -4.59 8.37 5.41
N ILE A 27 -3.39 7.82 5.35
CA ILE A 27 -2.60 7.34 6.48
C ILE A 27 -1.56 8.39 6.84
N HIS A 28 -1.61 8.89 8.07
CA HIS A 28 -0.57 9.71 8.67
C HIS A 28 0.10 8.89 9.78
N PRO A 29 1.12 8.08 9.44
CA PRO A 29 1.73 7.20 10.41
C PRO A 29 2.61 8.00 11.36
N VAL A 30 2.51 7.69 12.66
CA VAL A 30 3.41 8.22 13.69
C VAL A 30 4.78 7.53 13.63
N PHE A 31 4.81 6.29 13.13
CA PHE A 31 6.00 5.44 13.04
C PHE A 31 6.26 5.04 11.58
N VAL A 32 7.51 5.11 11.12
CA VAL A 32 7.89 4.88 9.71
C VAL A 32 7.70 3.42 9.27
N GLU A 33 7.74 2.49 10.21
CA GLU A 33 7.55 1.06 10.00
C GLU A 33 6.18 0.74 9.41
N LEU A 34 5.17 1.56 9.73
CA LEU A 34 3.84 1.45 9.12
C LEU A 34 3.90 1.78 7.63
N LEU A 35 4.71 2.76 7.19
CA LEU A 35 4.89 3.04 5.76
C LEU A 35 5.55 1.86 5.05
N HIS A 36 6.54 1.22 5.67
CA HIS A 36 7.20 0.05 5.10
C HIS A 36 6.25 -1.15 4.99
N ALA A 37 5.38 -1.37 5.99
CA ALA A 37 4.41 -2.46 5.97
C ALA A 37 3.36 -2.31 4.87
N PHE A 38 3.04 -1.07 4.48
CA PHE A 38 2.10 -0.75 3.39
C PHE A 38 2.80 -0.47 2.05
N ASP A 39 4.11 -0.68 1.94
CA ASP A 39 4.83 -0.49 0.69
C ASP A 39 4.41 -1.56 -0.33
N THR A 40 3.73 -1.12 -1.39
CA THR A 40 3.25 -2.01 -2.45
C THR A 40 4.18 -2.06 -3.66
N ARG A 41 5.38 -1.48 -3.56
CA ARG A 41 6.39 -1.60 -4.63
C ARG A 41 6.78 -3.07 -4.77
N PRO A 42 7.08 -3.53 -5.99
CA PRO A 42 7.59 -4.87 -6.20
C PRO A 42 8.83 -5.11 -5.30
N PRO A 43 8.98 -6.32 -4.72
CA PRO A 43 10.19 -6.64 -3.99
C PRO A 43 11.40 -6.41 -4.88
N ILE A 44 12.35 -5.62 -4.39
CA ILE A 44 13.64 -5.45 -5.07
C ILE A 44 14.31 -6.82 -4.99
N LYS A 45 14.70 -7.41 -6.12
CA LYS A 45 15.51 -8.63 -6.11
C LYS A 45 16.74 -8.34 -5.27
N SER A 46 16.78 -8.90 -4.07
CA SER A 46 18.01 -8.90 -3.29
C SER A 46 19.01 -9.74 -4.08
N GLU A 47 20.28 -9.32 -4.17
CA GLU A 47 21.35 -10.02 -4.90
C GLU A 47 21.51 -11.51 -4.48
N VAL A 48 20.83 -11.93 -3.43
CA VAL A 48 20.74 -13.30 -2.90
C VAL A 48 19.96 -14.29 -3.79
N ASP A 49 19.25 -13.82 -4.83
CA ASP A 49 18.55 -14.70 -5.80
C ASP A 49 19.40 -15.04 -7.04
N LEU A 50 20.69 -14.69 -7.05
CA LEU A 50 21.63 -14.92 -8.17
C LEU A 50 22.64 -16.06 -7.93
N GLU A 51 22.48 -16.87 -6.89
CA GLU A 51 23.25 -18.12 -6.67
C GLU A 51 22.51 -19.38 -7.17
#